data_AF-A0A834X2H5-F1
#
_entry.id   AF-A0A834X2H5-F1
#
_cell.length_a   1.000
_cell.length_b   1.000
_cell.length_c   1.000
_cell.angle_alpha   90.00
_cell.angle_beta   90.00
_cell.angle_gamma   90.00
#
_symmetry.space_group_name_H-M   'P 1'
#
loop_
_entity.id
_entity.type
_entity.pdbx_description
1 polymer ?
#
loop_
_entity_poly.entity_id
_entity_poly.type
_entity_poly.pdbx_seq_one_letter_code
_entity_poly.pdbx_strand_id
1 'polypeptide(L)'
;MEALREGMTHLRHEICSLVCFPEGMQQIDVPVAINRTPNLMNKTRTGMVLCSAILNQLQSNLRITFNDNLTKTLVPKYYSSLPPVSKAYGVACLMTSAAYYLQLYDPWNIALDYASVFKRLQVWRLITNFFFLGPFSFPFAIRLIMIAKYGVSLERGPFDKRTADYLWMLIFGALSLLVIGAIPFCWNPFMGVSVVYMIIYVWGREFPNARITIYGVVYLKGFYLPWAVLGLDLIFGHALKPGLVGMVAGHLYYFLTVLHPLSGGKFILKTPLWVYPFLFITLPSPQYV
;
A
#
# COMPACT_ATOMS: atom_id res chain seq x y z
N MET A 1 -16.46 12.16 -41.07
CA MET A 1 -17.04 11.78 -39.77
C MET A 1 -16.58 10.40 -39.32
N GLU A 2 -16.40 9.41 -40.22
CA GLU A 2 -15.70 8.14 -39.91
C GLU A 2 -14.35 8.32 -39.19
N ALA A 3 -13.46 9.17 -39.69
CA ALA A 3 -12.11 9.35 -39.10
C ALA A 3 -12.11 9.92 -37.66
N LEU A 4 -13.13 10.69 -37.29
CA LEU A 4 -13.34 11.18 -35.92
C LEU A 4 -13.96 10.10 -35.03
N ARG A 5 -14.77 9.21 -35.60
CA ARG A 5 -15.33 8.05 -34.90
C ARG A 5 -14.24 7.01 -34.61
N GLU A 6 -13.35 6.77 -35.57
CA GLU A 6 -12.16 5.91 -35.42
C GLU A 6 -11.13 6.51 -34.45
N GLY A 7 -10.91 7.83 -34.50
CA GLY A 7 -10.06 8.53 -33.53
C GLY A 7 -10.60 8.45 -32.09
N MET A 8 -11.92 8.56 -31.90
CA MET A 8 -12.55 8.42 -30.58
C MET A 8 -12.55 6.97 -30.07
N THR A 9 -12.68 5.95 -30.94
CA THR A 9 -12.54 4.56 -30.51
C THR A 9 -11.10 4.22 -30.15
N HIS A 10 -10.12 4.80 -30.84
CA HIS A 10 -8.70 4.65 -30.51
C HIS A 10 -8.34 5.35 -29.19
N LEU A 11 -8.88 6.56 -28.94
CA LEU A 11 -8.72 7.29 -27.68
C LEU A 11 -9.41 6.58 -26.51
N ARG A 12 -10.57 5.96 -26.75
CA ARG A 12 -11.28 5.12 -25.77
C ARG A 12 -10.47 3.87 -25.39
N HIS A 13 -9.76 3.28 -26.36
CA HIS A 13 -8.86 2.14 -26.12
C HIS A 13 -7.60 2.54 -25.34
N GLU A 14 -6.99 3.70 -25.64
CA GLU A 14 -5.82 4.18 -24.89
C GLU A 14 -6.15 4.61 -23.46
N ILE A 15 -7.31 5.26 -23.24
CA ILE A 15 -7.76 5.66 -21.91
C ILE A 15 -8.15 4.43 -21.05
N CYS A 16 -8.72 3.39 -21.65
CA CYS A 16 -8.97 2.11 -20.95
C CYS A 16 -7.68 1.32 -20.65
N SER A 17 -6.61 1.51 -21.45
CA SER A 17 -5.31 0.85 -21.24
C SER A 17 -4.48 1.51 -20.12
N LEU A 18 -4.62 2.83 -19.94
CA LEU A 18 -3.89 3.61 -18.93
C LEU A 18 -4.51 3.54 -17.52
N VAL A 19 -5.74 3.05 -17.38
CA VAL A 19 -6.43 2.93 -16.10
C VAL A 19 -6.86 1.48 -15.90
N CYS A 20 -6.04 0.68 -15.23
CA CYS A 20 -6.48 -0.59 -14.64
C CYS A 20 -7.55 -0.29 -13.58
N PHE A 21 -8.82 -0.23 -14.00
CA PHE A 21 -9.96 -0.38 -13.12
C PHE A 21 -10.00 -1.85 -12.65
N PRO A 22 -10.14 -2.14 -11.34
CA PRO A 22 -10.53 -3.46 -10.89
C PRO A 22 -11.92 -3.78 -11.45
N GLU A 23 -12.10 -4.99 -12.00
CA GLU A 23 -13.38 -5.49 -12.51
C GLU A 23 -14.47 -5.37 -11.43
N GLY A 24 -15.42 -4.44 -11.61
CA GLY A 24 -16.49 -4.23 -10.63
C GLY A 24 -17.24 -2.89 -10.70
N MET A 25 -16.89 -1.94 -11.57
CA MET A 25 -17.65 -0.70 -11.77
C MET A 25 -18.23 -0.62 -13.18
N GLN A 26 -19.29 -1.38 -13.45
CA GLN A 26 -20.29 -1.00 -14.44
C GLN A 26 -21.30 -0.07 -13.78
N GLN A 27 -21.74 0.96 -14.52
CA GLN A 27 -22.68 2.02 -14.15
C GLN A 27 -22.10 3.20 -13.37
N ILE A 28 -21.54 4.15 -14.12
CA ILE A 28 -21.79 5.56 -13.84
C ILE A 28 -22.39 6.15 -15.10
N ASP A 29 -23.69 6.43 -15.05
CA ASP A 29 -24.43 7.18 -16.06
C ASP A 29 -23.84 8.59 -16.16
N VAL A 30 -23.41 8.96 -17.37
CA VAL A 30 -22.96 10.31 -17.69
C VAL A 30 -24.06 11.00 -18.48
N PRO A 31 -24.82 11.94 -17.89
CA PRO A 31 -25.48 12.97 -18.68
C PRO A 31 -24.87 14.34 -18.40
N VAL A 32 -25.02 15.21 -19.41
CA VAL A 32 -24.87 16.67 -19.36
C VAL A 32 -23.45 17.22 -19.56
N ALA A 33 -23.00 17.27 -20.82
CA ALA A 33 -22.08 18.32 -21.30
C ALA A 33 -22.11 18.53 -22.83
N ILE A 34 -23.22 18.25 -23.52
CA ILE A 34 -23.31 18.38 -25.00
C ILE A 34 -24.46 19.32 -25.41
N ASN A 35 -24.68 20.45 -24.71
CA ASN A 35 -25.77 21.36 -25.14
C ASN A 35 -25.49 22.86 -25.03
N ARG A 36 -24.23 23.30 -25.09
CA ARG A 36 -23.92 24.73 -25.30
C ARG A 36 -22.71 24.93 -26.19
N THR A 37 -22.94 24.98 -27.51
CA THR A 37 -22.21 25.85 -28.46
C THR A 37 -22.94 25.82 -29.81
N PRO A 38 -23.75 26.84 -30.16
CA PRO A 38 -24.26 26.96 -31.53
C PRO A 38 -23.21 27.65 -32.42
N ASN A 39 -23.10 27.15 -33.65
CA ASN A 39 -22.59 27.83 -34.85
C ASN A 39 -21.21 28.49 -34.80
N LEU A 40 -20.16 27.77 -35.21
CA LEU A 40 -18.97 28.35 -35.84
C LEU A 40 -18.35 27.37 -36.84
N MET A 41 -18.96 27.22 -38.02
CA MET A 41 -18.32 26.63 -39.20
C MET A 41 -18.23 27.66 -40.32
N ASN A 42 -17.10 28.38 -40.42
CA ASN A 42 -16.61 28.85 -41.72
C ASN A 42 -15.09 29.13 -41.69
N LYS A 43 -14.41 28.69 -42.75
CA LYS A 43 -13.07 29.04 -43.25
C LYS A 43 -11.88 28.12 -42.90
N THR A 44 -11.37 27.50 -43.98
CA THR A 44 -10.60 26.25 -44.08
C THR A 44 -9.08 26.35 -43.87
N ARG A 45 -8.60 27.35 -43.10
CA ARG A 45 -7.19 27.38 -42.60
C ARG A 45 -7.09 27.66 -41.11
N THR A 46 -8.11 28.32 -40.55
CA THR A 46 -8.26 28.57 -39.12
C THR A 46 -8.82 27.34 -38.39
N GLY A 47 -9.46 26.42 -39.10
CA GLY A 47 -10.10 25.23 -38.53
C GLY A 47 -9.15 24.25 -37.84
N MET A 48 -7.90 24.12 -38.29
CA MET A 48 -6.93 23.19 -37.67
C MET A 48 -6.38 23.76 -36.35
N VAL A 49 -6.09 25.07 -36.31
CA VAL A 49 -5.66 25.79 -35.10
C VAL A 49 -6.81 25.90 -34.08
N LEU A 50 -8.03 26.15 -34.56
CA LEU A 50 -9.23 26.19 -33.73
C LEU A 50 -9.56 24.79 -33.16
N CYS A 51 -9.40 23.73 -33.96
CA CYS A 51 -9.58 22.35 -33.51
C CYS A 51 -8.54 21.96 -32.45
N SER A 52 -7.26 22.31 -32.63
CA SER A 52 -6.23 22.06 -31.60
C SER A 52 -6.47 22.87 -30.32
N ALA A 53 -6.93 24.12 -30.44
CA ALA A 53 -7.26 24.95 -29.28
C ALA A 53 -8.48 24.41 -28.52
N ILE A 54 -9.51 23.96 -29.24
CA ILE A 54 -10.71 23.35 -28.66
C ILE A 54 -10.38 21.99 -28.03
N LEU A 55 -9.54 21.17 -28.67
CA LEU A 55 -9.05 19.90 -28.11
C LEU A 55 -8.22 20.14 -26.84
N ASN A 56 -7.30 21.10 -26.84
CA ASN A 56 -6.50 21.43 -25.66
C ASN A 56 -7.37 21.99 -24.54
N GLN A 57 -8.38 22.80 -24.85
CA GLN A 57 -9.32 23.34 -23.86
C GLN A 57 -10.27 22.28 -23.31
N LEU A 58 -10.72 21.34 -24.15
CA LEU A 58 -11.50 20.19 -23.71
C LEU A 58 -10.64 19.28 -22.84
N GLN A 59 -9.42 18.96 -23.24
CA GLN A 59 -8.49 18.14 -22.46
C GLN A 59 -8.14 18.79 -21.13
N SER A 60 -7.91 20.11 -21.08
CA SER A 60 -7.63 20.83 -19.84
C SER A 60 -8.85 20.81 -18.91
N ASN A 61 -10.04 21.11 -19.43
CA ASN A 61 -11.28 21.06 -18.66
C ASN A 61 -11.59 19.65 -18.14
N LEU A 62 -11.43 18.61 -18.97
CA LEU A 62 -11.63 17.22 -18.57
C LEU A 62 -10.61 16.80 -17.50
N ARG A 63 -9.35 17.23 -17.63
CA ARG A 63 -8.29 16.97 -16.65
C ARG A 63 -8.56 17.67 -15.32
N ILE A 64 -9.07 18.91 -15.35
CA ILE A 64 -9.45 19.68 -14.16
C ILE A 64 -10.66 19.02 -13.49
N THR A 65 -11.74 18.75 -14.23
CA THR A 65 -12.96 18.12 -13.68
C THR A 65 -12.68 16.71 -13.14
N PHE A 66 -11.84 15.93 -13.81
CA PHE A 66 -11.42 14.62 -13.31
C PHE A 66 -10.59 14.73 -12.04
N ASN A 67 -9.62 15.65 -11.98
CA ASN A 67 -8.78 15.85 -10.79
C ASN A 67 -9.60 16.38 -9.60
N ASP A 68 -10.58 17.25 -9.86
CA ASP A 68 -11.53 17.74 -8.88
C ASP A 68 -12.43 16.63 -8.33
N ASN A 69 -12.96 15.77 -9.19
CA ASN A 69 -13.78 14.63 -8.75
C ASN A 69 -12.94 13.58 -8.01
N LEU A 70 -11.70 13.33 -8.45
CA LEU A 70 -10.76 12.42 -7.79
C LEU A 70 -10.46 12.89 -6.37
N THR A 71 -10.11 14.15 -6.19
CA THR A 71 -9.76 14.74 -4.88
C THR A 71 -10.97 14.90 -3.96
N LYS A 72 -12.12 15.35 -4.49
CA LYS A 72 -13.30 15.66 -3.66
C LYS A 72 -14.12 14.43 -3.29
N THR A 73 -14.14 13.38 -4.12
CA THR A 73 -15.08 12.26 -3.92
C THR A 73 -14.41 10.89 -3.80
N LEU A 74 -13.40 10.59 -4.63
CA LEU A 74 -12.80 9.26 -4.67
C LEU A 74 -11.79 9.03 -3.54
N VAL A 75 -10.91 10.00 -3.29
CA VAL A 75 -9.88 9.88 -2.24
C VAL A 75 -10.50 9.74 -0.84
N PRO A 76 -11.46 10.59 -0.41
CA PRO A 76 -12.07 10.45 0.90
C PRO A 76 -12.86 9.15 1.04
N LYS A 77 -13.59 8.75 -0.01
CA LYS A 77 -14.39 7.51 0.00
C LYS A 77 -13.49 6.26 0.07
N TYR A 78 -12.39 6.24 -0.67
CA TYR A 78 -11.40 5.17 -0.60
C TYR A 78 -10.74 5.13 0.78
N TYR A 79 -10.26 6.27 1.29
CA TYR A 79 -9.60 6.39 2.59
C TYR A 79 -10.50 5.98 3.76
N SER A 80 -11.79 6.32 3.71
CA SER A 80 -12.78 5.90 4.71
C SER A 80 -13.13 4.42 4.62
N SER A 81 -12.99 3.81 3.44
CA SER A 81 -13.20 2.37 3.29
C SER A 81 -12.05 1.53 3.86
N LEU A 82 -10.83 2.07 3.93
CA LEU A 82 -9.64 1.32 4.34
C LEU A 82 -9.77 0.80 5.78
N PRO A 83 -9.34 -0.45 6.03
CA PRO A 83 -9.40 -1.03 7.36
C PRO A 83 -8.40 -0.31 8.29
N PRO A 84 -8.72 -0.19 9.59
CA PRO A 84 -8.13 0.81 10.47
C PRO A 84 -6.64 0.61 10.72
N VAL A 85 -6.16 -0.64 10.83
CA VAL A 85 -4.76 -0.91 11.20
C VAL A 85 -3.82 -0.65 10.04
N SER A 86 -4.14 -1.20 8.85
CA SER A 86 -3.33 -0.96 7.64
C SER A 86 -3.32 0.52 7.24
N LYS A 87 -4.45 1.21 7.45
CA LYS A 87 -4.57 2.65 7.26
C LYS A 87 -3.66 3.43 8.22
N ALA A 88 -3.76 3.16 9.53
CA ALA A 88 -2.94 3.84 10.53
C ALA A 88 -1.44 3.59 10.29
N TYR A 89 -1.06 2.35 9.96
CA TYR A 89 0.32 2.01 9.65
C TYR A 89 0.84 2.73 8.39
N GLY A 90 0.09 2.70 7.28
CA GLY A 90 0.47 3.40 6.05
C GLY A 90 0.58 4.92 6.22
N VAL A 91 -0.34 5.54 6.96
CA VAL A 91 -0.29 6.97 7.29
C VAL A 91 0.90 7.29 8.17
N ALA A 92 1.19 6.48 9.19
CA ALA A 92 2.37 6.68 10.04
C ALA A 92 3.68 6.58 9.23
N CYS A 93 3.75 5.67 8.26
CA CYS A 93 4.89 5.56 7.35
C CYS A 93 5.03 6.79 6.44
N LEU A 94 3.92 7.29 5.89
CA LEU A 94 3.90 8.52 5.11
C LEU A 94 4.33 9.74 5.93
N MET A 95 3.79 9.87 7.15
CA MET A 95 4.07 11.01 8.04
C MET A 95 5.52 11.03 8.50
N THR A 96 6.11 9.88 8.83
CA THR A 96 7.51 9.80 9.27
C THR A 96 8.48 10.12 8.12
N SER A 97 8.22 9.66 6.90
CA SER A 97 9.00 10.05 5.72
C SER A 97 8.79 11.51 5.32
N ALA A 98 7.57 12.05 5.47
CA ALA A 98 7.28 13.47 5.24
C ALA A 98 8.02 14.37 6.24
N ALA A 99 8.00 14.01 7.51
CA ALA A 99 8.72 14.75 8.56
C ALA A 99 10.25 14.72 8.35
N TYR A 100 10.79 13.62 7.80
CA TYR A 100 12.19 13.56 7.38
C TYR A 100 12.49 14.50 6.20
N TYR A 101 11.61 14.55 5.20
CA TYR A 101 11.77 15.45 4.05
C TYR A 101 11.71 16.94 4.46
N LEU A 102 10.85 17.27 5.42
CA LEU A 102 10.76 18.60 6.02
C LEU A 102 11.91 18.91 6.99
N GLN A 103 12.88 18.00 7.16
CA GLN A 103 14.01 18.13 8.07
C GLN A 103 13.60 18.40 9.53
N LEU A 104 12.42 17.92 9.96
CA LEU A 104 11.92 18.10 11.33
C LEU A 104 12.72 17.27 12.35
N TYR A 105 13.38 16.20 11.90
CA TYR A 105 14.21 15.35 12.74
C TYR A 105 15.35 14.71 11.95
N ASP A 106 16.42 14.35 12.66
CA ASP A 106 17.53 13.57 12.12
C ASP A 106 17.22 12.06 12.19
N PRO A 107 17.39 11.28 11.10
CA PRO A 107 17.22 9.82 11.10
C PRO A 107 17.94 9.09 12.23
N TRP A 108 19.07 9.59 12.70
CA TRP A 108 19.81 9.01 13.81
C TRP A 108 19.06 9.07 15.14
N ASN A 109 18.03 9.91 15.29
CA ASN A 109 17.19 9.97 16.49
C ASN A 109 16.17 8.84 16.58
N ILE A 110 15.75 8.30 15.43
CA ILE A 110 14.77 7.21 15.34
C ILE A 110 15.42 5.86 15.01
N ALA A 111 16.68 5.86 14.55
CA ALA A 111 17.44 4.66 14.28
C ALA A 111 17.53 3.76 15.52
N LEU A 112 17.44 2.46 15.30
CA LEU A 112 17.54 1.46 16.36
C LEU A 112 18.98 1.33 16.84
N ASP A 113 19.26 1.79 18.06
CA ASP A 113 20.54 1.58 18.74
C ASP A 113 20.31 0.98 20.14
N TYR A 114 20.70 -0.29 20.31
CA TYR A 114 20.54 -1.00 21.58
C TYR A 114 21.36 -0.38 22.70
N ALA A 115 22.55 0.17 22.41
CA ALA A 115 23.40 0.76 23.45
C ALA A 115 22.73 1.98 24.08
N SER A 116 22.19 2.88 23.26
CA SER A 116 21.45 4.06 23.74
C SER A 116 20.10 3.70 24.35
N VAL A 117 19.42 2.67 23.87
CA VAL A 117 18.15 2.20 24.45
C VAL A 117 18.37 1.72 25.89
N PHE A 118 19.38 0.88 26.15
CA PHE A 118 19.62 0.36 27.50
C PHE A 118 20.33 1.34 28.43
N LYS A 119 21.26 2.16 27.93
CA LYS A 119 22.02 3.11 28.77
C LYS A 119 21.31 4.43 29.01
N ARG A 120 20.50 4.91 28.06
CA ARG A 120 19.85 6.24 28.11
C ARG A 120 18.32 6.16 28.10
N LEU A 121 17.75 4.96 28.24
CA LEU A 121 16.30 4.70 28.29
C LEU A 121 15.51 5.35 27.13
N GLN A 122 16.09 5.37 25.93
CA GLN A 122 15.45 5.93 24.73
C GLN A 122 14.47 4.94 24.10
N VAL A 123 13.42 4.57 24.86
CA VAL A 123 12.47 3.48 24.51
C VAL A 123 11.71 3.73 23.21
N TRP A 124 11.48 5.00 22.84
CA TRP A 124 10.79 5.35 21.59
C TRP A 124 11.48 4.78 20.34
N ARG A 125 12.81 4.63 20.35
CA ARG A 125 13.59 4.05 19.23
C ARG A 125 13.16 2.62 18.89
N LEU A 126 12.67 1.87 19.87
CA LEU A 126 12.16 0.51 19.67
C LEU A 126 10.87 0.49 18.83
N ILE A 127 10.12 1.58 18.83
CA ILE A 127 8.82 1.67 18.15
C ILE A 127 8.95 2.48 16.85
N THR A 128 9.62 3.64 16.89
CA THR A 128 9.68 4.57 15.75
C THR A 128 10.43 4.03 14.54
N ASN A 129 11.43 3.15 14.74
CA ASN A 129 12.22 2.54 13.66
C ASN A 129 11.37 1.72 12.66
N PHE A 130 10.20 1.21 13.10
CA PHE A 130 9.32 0.41 12.26
C PHE A 130 8.50 1.24 11.27
N PHE A 131 8.26 2.51 11.57
CA PHE A 131 7.46 3.37 10.70
C PHE A 131 8.30 4.01 9.59
N PHE A 132 9.63 4.03 9.74
CA PHE A 132 10.50 4.61 8.72
C PHE A 132 10.84 3.60 7.62
N LEU A 133 10.32 3.84 6.41
CA LEU A 133 10.55 3.01 5.22
C LEU A 133 11.70 3.52 4.33
N GLY A 134 12.17 4.74 4.59
CA GLY A 134 13.17 5.46 3.80
C GLY A 134 12.68 6.83 3.29
N PRO A 135 13.54 7.56 2.56
CA PRO A 135 13.18 8.82 1.91
C PRO A 135 12.13 8.62 0.80
N PHE A 136 11.45 9.71 0.41
CA PHE A 136 10.58 9.72 -0.77
C PHE A 136 11.38 9.31 -2.02
N SER A 137 11.08 8.11 -2.49
CA SER A 137 11.78 7.45 -3.59
C SER A 137 10.84 6.42 -4.21
N PHE A 138 11.16 5.94 -5.41
CA PHE A 138 10.37 4.89 -6.06
C PHE A 138 10.20 3.63 -5.17
N PRO A 139 11.27 3.09 -4.52
CA PRO A 139 11.14 1.95 -3.62
C PRO A 139 10.23 2.21 -2.42
N PHE A 140 10.25 3.44 -1.87
CA PHE A 140 9.33 3.83 -0.82
C PHE A 140 7.86 3.77 -1.28
N ALA A 141 7.56 4.33 -2.46
CA ALA A 141 6.20 4.31 -3.02
C ALA A 141 5.71 2.87 -3.25
N ILE A 142 6.59 2.00 -3.77
CA ILE A 142 6.28 0.58 -3.95
C ILE A 142 5.97 -0.10 -2.61
N ARG A 143 6.80 0.10 -1.59
CA ARG A 143 6.58 -0.47 -0.25
C ARG A 143 5.27 0.02 0.37
N LEU A 144 4.92 1.29 0.16
CA LEU A 144 3.65 1.85 0.60
C LEU A 144 2.45 1.23 -0.15
N ILE A 145 2.56 1.04 -1.47
CA ILE A 145 1.55 0.33 -2.26
C ILE A 145 1.40 -1.12 -1.78
N MET A 146 2.49 -1.78 -1.41
CA MET A 146 2.44 -3.15 -0.85
C MET A 146 1.65 -3.19 0.46
N ILE A 147 1.83 -2.22 1.35
CA ILE A 147 1.01 -2.09 2.57
C ILE A 147 -0.47 -1.89 2.19
N ALA A 148 -0.75 -0.94 1.29
CA ALA A 148 -2.12 -0.60 0.91
C ALA A 148 -2.85 -1.72 0.15
N LYS A 149 -2.12 -2.57 -0.58
CA LYS A 149 -2.70 -3.67 -1.37
C LYS A 149 -2.75 -4.96 -0.55
N TYR A 150 -1.61 -5.42 -0.05
CA TYR A 150 -1.49 -6.74 0.58
C TYR A 150 -1.84 -6.70 2.07
N GLY A 151 -1.49 -5.62 2.78
CA GLY A 151 -1.91 -5.42 4.18
C GLY A 151 -3.43 -5.32 4.31
N VAL A 152 -4.05 -4.49 3.48
CA VAL A 152 -5.53 -4.35 3.44
C VAL A 152 -6.20 -5.67 3.03
N SER A 153 -5.60 -6.41 2.09
CA SER A 153 -6.12 -7.74 1.70
C SER A 153 -6.01 -8.77 2.81
N LEU A 154 -4.99 -8.71 3.67
CA LEU A 154 -4.90 -9.57 4.87
C LEU A 154 -5.96 -9.16 5.89
N GLU A 155 -6.07 -7.87 6.18
CA GLU A 155 -6.98 -7.36 7.22
C GLU A 155 -8.46 -7.60 6.87
N ARG A 156 -8.83 -7.53 5.59
CA ARG A 156 -10.20 -7.81 5.09
C ARG A 156 -10.46 -9.27 4.70
N GLY A 157 -9.41 -10.08 4.55
CA GLY A 157 -9.52 -11.46 4.09
C GLY A 157 -9.47 -12.41 5.27
N PRO A 158 -8.30 -13.01 5.58
CA PRO A 158 -8.18 -13.96 6.69
C PRO A 158 -8.53 -13.36 8.05
N PHE A 159 -8.30 -12.05 8.24
CA PHE A 159 -8.54 -11.36 9.50
C PHE A 159 -9.84 -10.54 9.53
N ASP A 160 -10.78 -10.81 8.62
CA ASP A 160 -12.06 -10.10 8.61
C ASP A 160 -12.78 -10.26 9.95
N LYS A 161 -13.27 -9.13 10.51
CA LYS A 161 -13.86 -9.03 11.86
C LYS A 161 -12.95 -9.46 13.03
N ARG A 162 -11.68 -9.78 12.76
CA ARG A 162 -10.63 -10.15 13.71
C ARG A 162 -9.42 -9.24 13.56
N THR A 163 -9.67 -7.94 13.42
CA THR A 163 -8.61 -6.93 13.25
C THR A 163 -7.59 -6.92 14.39
N ALA A 164 -8.00 -7.33 15.60
CA ALA A 164 -7.09 -7.52 16.72
C ALA A 164 -6.02 -8.60 16.44
N ASP A 165 -6.36 -9.67 15.72
CA ASP A 165 -5.43 -10.74 15.36
C ASP A 165 -4.40 -10.26 14.32
N TYR A 166 -4.83 -9.40 13.39
CA TYR A 166 -3.93 -8.74 12.43
C TYR A 166 -2.97 -7.76 13.13
N LEU A 167 -3.48 -6.95 14.07
CA LEU A 167 -2.63 -6.08 14.88
C LEU A 167 -1.64 -6.90 15.73
N TRP A 168 -2.09 -8.03 16.29
CA TRP A 168 -1.22 -8.94 17.03
C TRP A 168 -0.15 -9.58 16.16
N MET A 169 -0.45 -9.93 14.90
CA MET A 169 0.55 -10.36 13.93
C MET A 169 1.64 -9.28 13.74
N LEU A 170 1.25 -8.01 13.58
CA LEU A 170 2.20 -6.90 13.44
C LEU A 170 3.06 -6.70 14.70
N ILE A 171 2.45 -6.77 15.89
CA ILE A 171 3.16 -6.64 17.17
C ILE A 171 4.13 -7.81 17.38
N PHE A 172 3.68 -9.04 17.19
CA PHE A 172 4.53 -10.23 17.29
C PHE A 172 5.69 -10.16 16.29
N GLY A 173 5.39 -9.75 15.05
CA GLY A 173 6.37 -9.46 14.03
C GLY A 173 7.42 -8.46 14.49
N ALA A 174 6.99 -7.29 14.95
CA ALA A 174 7.87 -6.26 15.49
C ALA A 174 8.75 -6.77 16.64
N LEU A 175 8.18 -7.49 17.61
CA LEU A 175 8.94 -8.09 18.71
C LEU A 175 9.97 -9.11 18.21
N SER A 176 9.59 -9.99 17.29
CA SER A 176 10.52 -10.97 16.70
C SER A 176 11.65 -10.28 15.94
N LEU A 177 11.38 -9.19 15.23
CA LEU A 177 12.36 -8.37 14.53
C LEU A 177 13.31 -7.66 15.51
N LEU A 178 12.83 -7.19 16.68
CA LEU A 178 13.69 -6.64 17.72
C LEU A 178 14.62 -7.70 18.33
N VAL A 179 14.15 -8.94 18.47
CA VAL A 179 15.00 -10.04 18.96
C VAL A 179 16.05 -10.41 17.91
N ILE A 180 15.65 -10.58 16.65
CA ILE A 180 16.57 -10.89 15.55
C ILE A 180 17.58 -9.74 15.34
N GLY A 181 17.13 -8.49 15.43
CA GLY A 181 17.96 -7.30 15.29
C GLY A 181 18.99 -7.12 16.40
N ALA A 182 18.82 -7.76 17.56
CA ALA A 182 19.80 -7.73 18.64
C ALA A 182 21.06 -8.55 18.31
N ILE A 183 20.98 -9.45 17.34
CA ILE A 183 22.12 -10.21 16.83
C ILE A 183 22.96 -9.28 15.95
N PRO A 184 24.26 -9.06 16.23
CA PRO A 184 25.10 -8.12 15.48
C PRO A 184 25.10 -8.35 13.96
N PHE A 185 25.08 -9.62 13.55
CA PHE A 185 25.04 -9.99 12.13
C PHE A 185 23.72 -9.58 11.46
N CYS A 186 22.59 -9.59 12.17
CA CYS A 186 21.26 -9.27 11.64
C CYS A 186 20.83 -7.81 11.92
N TRP A 187 21.63 -7.05 12.65
CA TRP A 187 21.32 -5.66 13.02
C TRP A 187 21.09 -4.77 11.80
N ASN A 188 20.03 -3.96 11.86
CA ASN A 188 19.74 -2.90 10.89
C ASN A 188 19.10 -1.71 11.64
N PRO A 189 19.49 -0.46 11.34
CA PRO A 189 18.92 0.72 11.99
C PRO A 189 17.41 0.90 11.77
N PHE A 190 16.86 0.43 10.66
CA PHE A 190 15.45 0.62 10.30
C PHE A 190 14.80 -0.70 9.89
N MET A 191 13.75 -1.10 10.62
CA MET A 191 13.06 -2.37 10.39
C MET A 191 11.71 -2.21 9.69
N GLY A 192 11.32 -1.00 9.28
CA GLY A 192 10.07 -0.78 8.55
C GLY A 192 9.95 -1.58 7.25
N VAL A 193 11.06 -1.69 6.51
CA VAL A 193 11.13 -2.55 5.30
C VAL A 193 10.89 -4.02 5.67
N SER A 194 11.47 -4.48 6.78
CA SER A 194 11.30 -5.86 7.26
C SER A 194 9.83 -6.17 7.59
N VAL A 195 9.09 -5.21 8.16
CA VAL A 195 7.65 -5.38 8.42
C VAL A 195 6.85 -5.48 7.12
N VAL A 196 7.19 -4.70 6.08
CA VAL A 196 6.54 -4.83 4.76
C VAL A 196 6.79 -6.22 4.17
N TYR A 197 8.03 -6.71 4.24
CA TYR A 197 8.38 -8.06 3.80
C TYR A 197 7.65 -9.15 4.58
N MET A 198 7.44 -8.95 5.88
CA MET A 198 6.63 -9.83 6.71
C MET A 198 5.17 -9.89 6.22
N ILE A 199 4.54 -8.74 5.97
CA ILE A 199 3.15 -8.64 5.49
C ILE A 199 2.99 -9.38 4.16
N ILE A 200 3.85 -9.11 3.17
CA ILE A 200 3.77 -9.75 1.86
C ILE A 200 4.08 -11.26 1.94
N TYR A 201 4.94 -11.67 2.87
CA TYR A 201 5.24 -13.07 3.09
C TYR A 201 4.01 -13.80 3.62
N VAL A 202 3.39 -13.31 4.71
CA VAL A 202 2.18 -13.91 5.27
C VAL A 202 1.06 -13.92 4.23
N TRP A 203 0.86 -12.82 3.50
CA TRP A 203 -0.13 -12.76 2.42
C TRP A 203 0.11 -13.85 1.35
N GLY A 204 1.37 -14.04 0.92
CA GLY A 204 1.71 -15.08 -0.06
C GLY A 204 1.49 -16.51 0.45
N ARG A 205 1.51 -16.72 1.78
CA ARG A 205 1.20 -18.02 2.41
C ARG A 205 -0.30 -18.25 2.58
N GLU A 206 -1.07 -17.21 2.86
CA GLU A 206 -2.54 -17.28 2.95
C GLU A 206 -3.20 -17.45 1.57
N PHE A 207 -2.64 -16.79 0.55
CA PHE A 207 -3.18 -16.81 -0.82
C PHE A 207 -2.18 -17.37 -1.85
N PRO A 208 -1.75 -18.63 -1.74
CA PRO A 208 -0.67 -19.18 -2.57
C PRO A 208 -1.05 -19.28 -4.05
N ASN A 209 -2.34 -19.52 -4.35
CA ASN A 209 -2.85 -19.69 -5.71
C ASN A 209 -3.40 -18.39 -6.33
N ALA A 210 -3.38 -17.27 -5.60
CA ALA A 210 -3.83 -15.99 -6.14
C ALA A 210 -2.93 -15.58 -7.30
N ARG A 211 -3.53 -15.10 -8.40
CA ARG A 211 -2.80 -14.57 -9.56
C ARG A 211 -2.53 -13.10 -9.31
N ILE A 212 -1.26 -12.75 -9.26
CA ILE A 212 -0.82 -11.35 -9.13
C ILE A 212 0.00 -10.97 -10.35
N THR A 213 -0.08 -9.71 -10.73
CA THR A 213 0.77 -9.13 -11.76
C THR A 213 1.80 -8.22 -11.10
N ILE A 214 3.09 -8.47 -11.31
CA ILE A 214 4.17 -7.56 -10.89
C ILE A 214 4.24 -6.45 -11.92
N TYR A 215 3.96 -5.22 -11.48
CA TYR A 215 4.05 -4.00 -12.27
C TYR A 215 3.36 -4.04 -13.64
N GLY A 216 2.34 -4.90 -13.82
CA GLY A 216 1.63 -5.04 -15.09
C GLY A 216 2.34 -5.91 -16.14
N VAL A 217 3.55 -6.42 -15.87
CA VAL A 217 4.40 -7.09 -16.89
C VAL A 217 4.33 -8.61 -16.78
N VAL A 218 4.46 -9.15 -15.57
CA VAL A 218 4.60 -10.60 -15.36
C VAL A 218 3.52 -11.10 -14.40
N TYR A 219 2.85 -12.19 -14.78
CA TYR A 219 1.93 -12.91 -13.92
C TYR A 219 2.69 -13.93 -13.05
N LEU A 220 2.45 -13.91 -11.75
CA LEU A 220 2.94 -14.93 -10.83
C LEU A 220 1.85 -15.39 -9.86
N LYS A 221 2.11 -16.52 -9.23
CA LYS A 221 1.34 -17.00 -8.08
C LYS A 221 1.73 -16.22 -6.83
N GLY A 222 0.76 -15.95 -5.95
CA GLY A 222 0.96 -15.22 -4.70
C GLY A 222 2.06 -15.79 -3.81
N PHE A 223 2.25 -17.12 -3.84
CA PHE A 223 3.34 -17.79 -3.13
C PHE A 223 4.74 -17.25 -3.47
N TYR A 224 4.98 -16.87 -4.74
CA TYR A 224 6.27 -16.36 -5.20
C TYR A 224 6.44 -14.84 -4.99
N LEU A 225 5.41 -14.14 -4.50
CA LEU A 225 5.45 -12.68 -4.29
C LEU A 225 6.67 -12.21 -3.48
N PRO A 226 6.92 -12.70 -2.24
CA PRO A 226 8.02 -12.19 -1.43
C PRO A 226 9.38 -12.42 -2.10
N TRP A 227 9.55 -13.54 -2.80
CA TRP A 227 10.77 -13.87 -3.53
C TRP A 227 10.97 -12.98 -4.76
N ALA A 228 9.89 -12.68 -5.48
CA ALA A 228 9.95 -11.83 -6.64
C ALA A 228 10.28 -10.38 -6.27
N VAL A 229 9.71 -9.87 -5.16
CA VAL A 229 10.04 -8.55 -4.62
C VAL A 229 11.48 -8.49 -4.13
N LEU A 230 11.97 -9.56 -3.48
CA LEU A 230 13.38 -9.67 -3.08
C LEU A 230 14.34 -9.68 -4.29
N GLY A 231 13.95 -10.37 -5.36
CA GLY A 231 14.71 -10.38 -6.62
C GLY A 231 14.74 -9.00 -7.30
N LEU A 232 13.64 -8.24 -7.23
CA LEU A 232 13.60 -6.86 -7.70
C LEU A 232 14.53 -5.97 -6.87
N ASP A 233 14.50 -6.09 -5.54
CA ASP A 233 15.42 -5.36 -4.67
C ASP A 233 16.90 -5.68 -5.02
N LEU A 234 17.22 -6.93 -5.38
CA LEU A 234 18.56 -7.31 -5.85
C LEU A 234 18.92 -6.62 -7.18
N ILE A 235 18.01 -6.60 -8.15
CA ILE A 235 18.21 -5.96 -9.46
C ILE A 235 18.42 -4.45 -9.32
N PHE A 236 17.68 -3.81 -8.41
CA PHE A 236 17.80 -2.38 -8.14
C PHE A 236 18.94 -2.02 -7.16
N GLY A 237 19.72 -3.01 -6.69
CA GLY A 237 20.84 -2.79 -5.78
C GLY A 237 20.44 -2.38 -4.35
N HIS A 238 19.22 -2.69 -3.93
CA HIS A 238 18.74 -2.44 -2.57
C HIS A 238 19.23 -3.51 -1.60
N ALA A 239 19.36 -3.13 -0.32
CA ALA A 239 19.77 -4.05 0.72
C ALA A 239 18.74 -5.17 0.90
N LEU A 240 19.17 -6.42 0.70
CA LEU A 240 18.31 -7.61 0.85
C LEU A 240 18.08 -8.02 2.30
N LYS A 241 19.00 -7.62 3.19
CA LYS A 241 19.02 -8.03 4.60
C LYS A 241 17.70 -7.72 5.33
N PRO A 242 17.12 -6.50 5.27
CA PRO A 242 15.80 -6.23 5.85
C PRO A 242 14.72 -7.15 5.30
N GLY A 243 14.73 -7.42 3.99
CA GLY A 243 13.74 -8.28 3.35
C GLY A 243 13.80 -9.72 3.85
N LEU A 244 15.01 -10.29 3.91
CA LEU A 244 15.25 -11.63 4.44
C LEU A 244 14.82 -11.76 5.91
N VAL A 245 15.23 -10.81 6.75
CA VAL A 245 14.87 -10.79 8.17
C VAL A 245 13.34 -10.65 8.35
N GLY A 246 12.68 -9.84 7.52
CA GLY A 246 11.23 -9.73 7.47
C GLY A 246 10.53 -11.04 7.08
N MET A 247 11.03 -11.75 6.08
CA MET A 247 10.51 -13.06 5.67
C MET A 247 10.67 -14.12 6.76
N VAL A 248 11.80 -14.11 7.47
CA VAL A 248 12.03 -15.01 8.62
C VAL A 248 11.03 -14.72 9.75
N ALA A 249 10.81 -13.45 10.10
CA ALA A 249 9.80 -13.05 11.09
C ALA A 249 8.39 -13.48 10.68
N GLY A 250 8.04 -13.31 9.40
CA GLY A 250 6.74 -13.75 8.87
C GLY A 250 6.58 -15.26 8.87
N HIS A 251 7.66 -15.99 8.58
CA HIS A 251 7.66 -17.44 8.67
C HIS A 251 7.52 -17.93 10.11
N LEU A 252 8.20 -17.30 11.06
CA LEU A 252 8.08 -17.62 12.48
C LEU A 252 6.65 -17.43 12.98
N TYR A 253 6.01 -16.31 12.62
CA TYR A 253 4.60 -16.10 12.94
C TYR A 253 3.71 -17.20 12.34
N TYR A 254 3.81 -17.43 11.03
CA TYR A 254 2.98 -18.43 10.32
C TYR A 254 3.23 -19.85 10.84
N PHE A 255 4.46 -20.17 11.23
CA PHE A 255 4.80 -21.46 11.83
C PHE A 255 4.09 -21.66 13.16
N LEU A 256 4.12 -20.67 14.04
CA LEU A 256 3.53 -20.76 15.38
C LEU A 256 2.00 -20.69 15.38
N THR A 257 1.40 -19.95 14.44
CA THR A 257 -0.07 -19.77 14.37
C THR A 257 -0.77 -20.80 13.49
N VAL A 258 -0.11 -21.33 12.46
CA VAL A 258 -0.74 -22.23 11.48
C VAL A 258 -0.10 -23.62 11.51
N LEU A 259 1.22 -23.75 11.32
CA LEU A 259 1.84 -25.09 11.21
C LEU A 259 1.87 -25.86 12.53
N HIS A 260 2.21 -25.19 13.63
CA HIS A 260 2.28 -25.81 14.95
C HIS A 260 0.95 -26.40 15.41
N PRO A 261 -0.21 -25.69 15.34
CA PRO A 261 -1.49 -26.28 15.67
C PRO A 261 -1.95 -27.37 14.70
N LEU A 262 -1.64 -27.25 13.40
CA LEU A 262 -1.96 -28.29 12.41
C LEU A 262 -1.17 -29.60 12.64
N SER A 263 -0.01 -29.52 13.26
CA SER A 263 0.85 -30.69 13.57
C SER A 263 0.52 -31.35 14.92
N GLY A 264 -0.63 -31.03 15.53
CA GLY A 264 -1.05 -31.55 16.83
C GLY A 264 -0.54 -30.74 18.04
N GLY A 265 0.09 -29.60 17.81
CA GLY A 265 0.53 -28.68 18.86
C GLY A 265 -0.60 -27.83 19.44
N LYS A 266 -0.41 -27.30 20.66
CA LYS A 266 -1.35 -26.32 21.24
C LYS A 266 -1.34 -25.01 20.43
N PHE A 267 -2.46 -24.29 20.42
CA PHE A 267 -2.54 -22.93 19.84
C PHE A 267 -1.79 -21.95 20.75
N ILE A 268 -0.50 -21.71 20.49
CA ILE A 268 0.41 -20.96 21.39
C ILE A 268 0.16 -19.45 21.33
N LEU A 269 -0.21 -18.90 20.17
CA LEU A 269 -0.38 -17.45 19.97
C LEU A 269 -1.86 -17.06 19.96
N LYS A 270 -2.53 -17.14 21.12
CA LYS A 270 -3.83 -16.49 21.30
C LYS A 270 -3.62 -14.97 21.41
N THR A 271 -4.44 -14.20 20.72
CA THR A 271 -4.46 -12.74 20.83
C THR A 271 -4.77 -12.34 22.28
N PRO A 272 -3.85 -11.65 22.97
CA PRO A 272 -4.07 -11.26 24.35
C PRO A 272 -5.19 -10.22 24.46
N LEU A 273 -5.95 -10.30 25.55
CA LEU A 273 -7.13 -9.45 25.82
C LEU A 273 -6.82 -7.94 25.79
N TRP A 274 -5.56 -7.53 25.99
CA TRP A 274 -5.13 -6.13 25.96
C TRP A 274 -5.13 -5.47 24.57
N VAL A 275 -5.31 -6.23 23.47
CA VAL A 275 -5.24 -5.69 22.09
C VAL A 275 -6.61 -5.16 21.67
N TYR A 276 -7.68 -5.78 22.18
CA TYR A 276 -9.06 -5.41 21.89
C TYR A 276 -9.42 -3.96 22.28
N PRO A 277 -8.96 -3.39 23.43
CA PRO A 277 -9.22 -2.00 23.80
C PRO A 277 -8.72 -0.97 22.78
N PHE A 278 -7.55 -1.20 22.16
CA PHE A 278 -7.00 -0.27 21.16
C PHE A 278 -7.86 -0.21 19.89
N LEU A 279 -8.63 -1.27 19.61
CA LEU A 279 -9.55 -1.33 18.48
C LEU A 279 -10.84 -0.52 18.73
N PHE A 280 -11.32 -0.49 19.98
CA PHE A 280 -12.52 0.28 20.39
C PHE A 280 -12.33 1.79 20.30
N ILE A 281 -11.11 2.30 20.43
CA ILE A 281 -10.80 3.74 20.27
C ILE A 281 -10.83 4.19 18.80
N THR A 282 -10.58 3.27 17.86
CA THR A 282 -10.52 3.56 16.41
C THR A 282 -11.80 3.22 15.63
N LEU A 283 -12.76 2.53 16.25
CA LEU A 283 -14.01 2.15 15.59
C LEU A 283 -15.20 2.86 16.26
N PRO A 284 -15.97 3.70 15.56
CA PRO A 284 -17.35 3.91 15.95
C PRO A 284 -18.06 2.55 15.84
N SER A 285 -18.98 2.30 16.77
CA SER A 285 -19.68 1.03 16.95
C SER A 285 -20.10 0.36 15.63
N PRO A 286 -20.04 -0.98 15.54
CA PRO A 286 -20.64 -1.69 14.40
C PRO A 286 -22.13 -1.33 14.36
N GLN A 287 -22.54 -0.65 13.29
CA GLN A 287 -23.95 -0.57 12.93
C GLN A 287 -24.38 -1.99 12.57
N TYR A 288 -25.12 -2.62 13.47
CA TYR A 288 -25.84 -3.86 13.21
C TYR A 288 -26.87 -3.59 12.12
N VAL A 289 -26.75 -4.26 10.98
CA VAL A 289 -27.84 -4.56 10.05
C VAL A 289 -27.77 -6.03 9.73
#